data_AF-A0A1Q3QBV8-F1
#
_entry.id   AF-A0A1Q3QBV8-F1
#
_cell.length_a   1.000
_cell.length_b   1.000
_cell.length_c   1.000
_cell.angle_alpha   90.00
_cell.angle_beta   90.00
_cell.angle_gamma   90.00
#
_symmetry.space_group_name_H-M   'P 1'
#
loop_
_entity.id
_entity.type
_entity.pdbx_description
1 polymer ?
#
loop_
_entity_poly.entity_id
_entity_poly.type
_entity_poly.pdbx_seq_one_letter_code
_entity_poly.pdbx_strand_id
1 'polypeptide(L)'
;MKKVLGVIAIIFFFFSCERNIENKEVISACGINEPQKNIEWLSKLIDKAKNDKTGNYMGTIWLEKYKGNDIFITNMSMGSGAIAFYFFDCQGNSFVPESFSEIKFNTVIYTNVPN
;
A
#
# COMPACT_ATOMS: atom_id res chain seq x y z
N MET A 1 1.50 65.11 -26.54
CA MET A 1 0.43 64.12 -26.79
C MET A 1 0.82 63.27 -28.00
N LYS A 2 1.05 61.98 -27.81
CA LYS A 2 0.90 60.90 -28.81
C LYS A 2 1.07 59.58 -28.06
N LYS A 3 -0.06 58.94 -27.81
CA LYS A 3 -0.16 57.56 -27.32
C LYS A 3 0.27 56.67 -28.49
N VAL A 4 1.21 55.75 -28.30
CA VAL A 4 1.35 54.60 -29.19
C VAL A 4 1.11 53.36 -28.35
N LEU A 5 -0.07 52.83 -28.59
CA LEU A 5 -0.63 51.61 -28.05
C LEU A 5 -0.05 50.43 -28.85
N GLY A 6 0.42 49.40 -28.15
CA GLY A 6 0.40 47.98 -28.56
C GLY A 6 1.29 47.54 -29.74
N VAL A 7 2.02 46.44 -29.54
CA VAL A 7 1.69 45.13 -30.11
C VAL A 7 2.63 44.06 -29.51
N ILE A 8 2.00 42.95 -29.18
CA ILE A 8 2.45 41.68 -28.63
C ILE A 8 3.58 41.04 -29.45
N ALA A 9 4.58 40.48 -28.76
CA ALA A 9 5.33 39.33 -29.26
C ALA A 9 5.54 38.34 -28.10
N ILE A 10 4.68 37.33 -28.12
CA ILE A 10 4.72 36.08 -27.36
C ILE A 10 6.11 35.45 -27.56
N ILE A 11 6.91 35.39 -26.50
CA ILE A 11 8.21 34.72 -26.50
C ILE A 11 8.11 33.54 -25.52
N PHE A 12 7.89 32.39 -26.14
CA PHE A 12 8.26 31.03 -25.71
C PHE A 12 7.66 30.50 -24.40
N PHE A 13 6.41 30.05 -24.54
CA PHE A 13 5.95 28.75 -24.03
C PHE A 13 6.98 27.66 -24.37
N PHE A 14 7.89 27.31 -23.45
CA PHE A 14 8.49 25.97 -23.34
C PHE A 14 9.05 25.73 -21.93
N PHE A 15 8.21 25.87 -20.91
CA PHE A 15 8.38 25.06 -19.70
C PHE A 15 7.49 23.81 -19.82
N SER A 16 7.75 22.99 -20.85
CA SER A 16 7.31 21.60 -20.81
C SER A 16 8.40 20.79 -20.14
N CYS A 17 8.30 20.70 -18.81
CA CYS A 17 8.89 19.58 -18.08
C CYS A 17 7.75 18.92 -17.31
N GLU A 18 6.76 18.39 -18.03
CA GLU A 18 5.91 17.34 -17.47
C GLU A 18 6.71 16.03 -17.46
N ARG A 19 7.68 15.95 -16.54
CA ARG A 19 8.03 14.64 -16.00
C ARG A 19 6.94 14.29 -15.01
N ASN A 20 5.83 13.77 -15.54
CA ASN A 20 4.98 12.83 -14.82
C ASN A 20 5.81 11.55 -14.62
N ILE A 21 6.84 11.64 -13.76
CA ILE A 21 7.33 10.46 -13.08
C ILE A 21 6.21 10.17 -12.11
N GLU A 22 5.34 9.22 -12.44
CA GLU A 22 4.62 8.48 -11.41
C GLU A 22 5.70 7.89 -10.51
N ASN A 23 6.13 8.67 -9.50
CA ASN A 23 6.90 8.18 -8.39
C ASN A 23 5.93 7.26 -7.66
N LYS A 24 5.83 6.01 -8.12
CA LYS A 24 5.14 4.96 -7.40
C LYS A 24 5.84 4.90 -6.06
N GLU A 25 5.23 5.48 -5.03
CA GLU A 25 5.84 5.58 -3.71
C GLU A 25 6.33 4.19 -3.32
N VAL A 26 7.64 4.09 -3.09
CA VAL A 26 8.25 2.85 -2.66
C VAL A 26 7.78 2.63 -1.23
N ILE A 27 6.80 1.74 -1.06
CA ILE A 27 6.30 1.35 0.25
C ILE A 27 7.46 0.72 1.02
N SER A 28 7.73 1.22 2.23
CA SER A 28 8.77 0.73 3.12
C SER A 28 8.17 0.41 4.48
N ALA A 29 8.54 -0.73 5.05
CA ALA A 29 8.12 -1.17 6.37
C ALA A 29 9.21 -2.04 6.99
N CYS A 30 9.33 -2.04 8.32
CA CYS A 30 10.29 -2.90 9.01
C CYS A 30 11.75 -2.66 8.59
N GLY A 31 12.07 -1.45 8.09
CA GLY A 31 13.37 -1.12 7.49
C GLY A 31 13.63 -1.75 6.12
N ILE A 32 12.60 -2.31 5.46
CA ILE A 32 12.67 -3.03 4.19
C ILE A 32 11.80 -2.33 3.16
N ASN A 33 12.38 -2.02 2.00
CA ASN A 33 11.63 -1.52 0.85
C ASN A 33 10.87 -2.67 0.17
N GLU A 34 9.69 -2.38 -0.36
CA GLU A 34 8.80 -3.38 -0.96
C GLU A 34 8.60 -4.62 -0.06
N PRO A 35 8.12 -4.44 1.18
CA PRO A 35 8.03 -5.53 2.16
C PRO A 35 7.23 -6.74 1.64
N GLN A 36 6.22 -6.50 0.80
CA GLN A 36 5.42 -7.54 0.15
C GLN A 36 6.23 -8.50 -0.76
N LYS A 37 7.41 -8.08 -1.20
CA LYS A 37 8.36 -8.89 -1.98
C LYS A 37 9.52 -9.40 -1.13
N ASN A 38 9.98 -8.58 -0.18
CA ASN A 38 11.28 -8.74 0.47
C ASN A 38 11.20 -9.28 1.92
N ILE A 39 10.01 -9.32 2.54
CA ILE A 39 9.78 -10.03 3.79
C ILE A 39 9.33 -11.45 3.46
N GLU A 40 10.11 -12.44 3.85
CA GLU A 40 9.94 -13.84 3.41
C GLU A 40 8.55 -14.39 3.73
N TRP A 41 8.10 -14.30 4.99
CA TRP A 41 6.80 -14.84 5.40
C TRP A 41 5.63 -14.15 4.69
N LEU A 42 5.75 -12.84 4.44
CA LEU A 42 4.72 -12.03 3.79
C LEU A 42 4.63 -12.36 2.29
N SER A 43 5.79 -12.49 1.62
CA SER A 43 5.83 -12.93 0.21
C SER A 43 5.18 -14.30 0.04
N LYS A 44 5.46 -15.25 0.96
CA LYS A 44 4.86 -16.59 0.96
C LYS A 44 3.35 -16.55 1.19
N LEU A 45 2.86 -15.67 2.08
CA LEU A 45 1.43 -15.48 2.29
C LEU A 45 0.75 -14.95 1.02
N ILE A 46 1.36 -13.95 0.39
CA ILE A 46 0.86 -13.39 -0.87
C ILE A 46 0.86 -14.43 -1.99
N ASP A 47 1.91 -15.24 -2.09
CA ASP A 47 1.98 -16.28 -3.10
C ASP A 47 0.97 -17.40 -2.84
N LYS A 48 0.67 -17.74 -1.58
CA LYS A 48 -0.49 -18.59 -1.25
C LYS A 48 -1.78 -17.95 -1.73
N ALA A 49 -2.00 -16.67 -1.46
CA ALA A 49 -3.19 -15.94 -1.87
C ALA A 49 -3.37 -15.85 -3.39
N LYS A 50 -2.29 -15.70 -4.16
CA LYS A 50 -2.34 -15.70 -5.63
C LYS A 50 -2.74 -17.05 -6.21
N ASN A 51 -2.30 -18.13 -5.58
CA ASN A 51 -2.47 -19.50 -6.08
C ASN A 51 -3.67 -20.21 -5.45
N ASP A 52 -4.32 -19.60 -4.47
CA ASP A 52 -5.47 -20.19 -3.80
C ASP A 52 -6.70 -20.22 -4.71
N LYS A 53 -7.28 -21.42 -4.83
CA LYS A 53 -8.53 -21.68 -5.57
C LYS A 53 -9.69 -22.02 -4.64
N THR A 54 -9.43 -22.12 -3.34
CA THR A 54 -10.41 -22.51 -2.33
C THR A 54 -11.15 -21.32 -1.72
N GLY A 55 -10.60 -20.10 -1.87
CA GLY A 55 -11.10 -18.89 -1.25
C GLY A 55 -10.58 -18.67 0.18
N ASN A 56 -9.78 -19.59 0.72
CA ASN A 56 -9.20 -19.45 2.05
C ASN A 56 -8.23 -18.26 2.21
N TYR A 57 -7.60 -17.87 1.11
CA TYR A 57 -6.66 -16.75 1.06
C TYR A 57 -7.18 -15.63 0.16
N MET A 58 -8.50 -15.55 -0.02
CA MET A 58 -9.16 -14.40 -0.65
C MET A 58 -9.31 -13.28 0.38
N GLY A 59 -8.80 -12.10 0.07
CA GLY A 59 -8.83 -10.94 0.97
C GLY A 59 -7.81 -9.87 0.58
N THR A 60 -7.54 -9.02 1.55
CA THR A 60 -6.64 -7.88 1.44
C THR A 60 -5.59 -7.98 2.54
N ILE A 61 -4.41 -7.43 2.26
CA ILE A 61 -3.34 -7.22 3.21
C ILE A 61 -3.05 -5.72 3.28
N TRP A 62 -3.07 -5.20 4.50
CA TRP A 62 -2.76 -3.81 4.83
C TRP A 62 -1.42 -3.71 5.56
N LEU A 63 -0.72 -2.60 5.36
CA LEU A 63 0.44 -2.18 6.14
C LEU A 63 0.06 -0.97 6.99
N GLU A 64 0.15 -1.09 8.31
CA GLU A 64 -0.33 -0.05 9.21
C GLU A 64 0.63 0.18 10.38
N LYS A 65 0.34 1.23 11.16
CA LYS A 65 1.08 1.53 12.39
C LYS A 65 0.24 1.14 13.61
N TYR A 66 0.87 0.42 14.54
CA TYR A 66 0.31 0.14 15.87
C TYR A 66 1.37 0.38 16.94
N LYS A 67 1.08 1.24 17.92
CA LYS A 67 2.07 1.70 18.92
C LYS A 67 3.40 2.16 18.30
N GLY A 68 3.33 2.81 17.13
CA GLY A 68 4.49 3.29 16.37
C GLY A 68 5.22 2.24 15.52
N ASN A 69 4.91 0.95 15.67
CA ASN A 69 5.54 -0.14 14.92
C ASN A 69 4.76 -0.46 13.63
N ASP A 70 5.48 -0.91 12.61
CA ASP A 70 4.86 -1.47 11.41
C ASP A 70 4.20 -2.80 11.74
N ILE A 71 2.95 -2.95 11.28
CA ILE A 71 2.19 -4.18 11.40
C ILE A 71 1.53 -4.50 10.06
N PHE A 72 1.29 -5.79 9.84
CA PHE A 72 0.57 -6.27 8.68
C PHE A 72 -0.74 -6.88 9.13
N ILE A 73 -1.82 -6.57 8.41
CA ILE A 73 -3.15 -7.03 8.76
C ILE A 73 -3.75 -7.72 7.55
N THR A 74 -4.45 -8.84 7.76
CA THR A 74 -5.22 -9.47 6.69
C THR A 74 -6.60 -9.89 7.16
N ASN A 75 -7.58 -9.83 6.26
CA ASN A 75 -8.94 -10.32 6.46
C ASN A 75 -9.20 -11.65 5.70
N MET A 76 -8.15 -12.42 5.40
CA MET A 76 -8.29 -13.74 4.79
C MET A 76 -8.78 -14.77 5.82
N SER A 77 -9.39 -15.89 5.40
CA SER A 77 -9.79 -16.94 6.34
C SER A 77 -8.61 -17.76 6.87
N MET A 78 -7.49 -17.75 6.14
CA MET A 78 -6.23 -18.41 6.52
C MET A 78 -6.40 -19.93 6.75
N GLY A 79 -7.41 -20.55 6.13
CA GLY A 79 -7.72 -21.97 6.28
C GLY A 79 -8.56 -22.32 7.52
N SER A 80 -8.98 -21.34 8.31
CA SER A 80 -9.85 -21.55 9.48
C SER A 80 -11.32 -21.82 9.11
N GLY A 81 -11.71 -21.49 7.88
CA GLY A 81 -13.11 -21.54 7.43
C GLY A 81 -13.93 -20.30 7.79
N ALA A 82 -13.38 -19.34 8.54
CA ALA A 82 -14.03 -18.07 8.87
C ALA A 82 -13.10 -16.89 8.55
N ILE A 83 -13.67 -15.79 8.03
CA ILE A 83 -12.94 -14.55 7.82
C ILE A 83 -12.74 -13.84 9.16
N ALA A 84 -11.50 -13.48 9.47
CA ALA A 84 -11.12 -12.69 10.64
C ALA A 84 -9.97 -11.75 10.30
N PHE A 85 -9.77 -10.70 11.11
CA PHE A 85 -8.56 -9.89 11.03
C PHE A 85 -7.42 -10.57 11.79
N TYR A 86 -6.34 -10.88 11.08
CA TYR A 86 -5.09 -11.40 11.64
C TYR A 86 -4.03 -10.30 11.60
N PHE A 87 -3.30 -10.12 12.71
CA PHE A 87 -2.30 -9.07 12.88
C PHE A 87 -0.93 -9.70 13.05
N PHE A 88 0.05 -9.22 12.29
CA PHE A 88 1.41 -9.73 12.30
C PHE A 88 2.39 -8.60 12.52
N ASP A 89 3.41 -8.85 13.35
CA ASP A 89 4.58 -7.98 13.44
C ASP A 89 5.51 -8.17 12.22
N CYS A 90 6.63 -7.43 12.20
CA CYS A 90 7.63 -7.52 11.15
C CYS A 90 8.24 -8.92 10.98
N GLN A 91 8.26 -9.72 12.06
CA GLN A 91 8.81 -11.06 12.12
C GLN A 91 7.77 -12.13 11.73
N GLY A 92 6.51 -11.75 11.55
CA GLY A 92 5.41 -12.65 11.20
C GLY A 92 4.78 -13.32 12.41
N ASN A 93 5.05 -12.85 13.63
CA ASN A 93 4.37 -13.33 14.82
C ASN A 93 2.95 -12.75 14.87
N SER A 94 1.97 -13.63 15.07
CA SER A 94 0.59 -13.23 15.25
C SER A 94 0.37 -12.64 16.64
N PHE A 95 -0.42 -11.57 16.74
CA PHE A 95 -0.83 -11.00 18.01
C PHE A 95 -2.27 -10.46 17.93
N VAL A 96 -2.83 -10.09 19.08
CA VAL A 96 -4.13 -9.41 19.18
C VAL A 96 -3.87 -8.02 19.73
N PRO A 97 -4.25 -6.93 19.01
CA PRO A 97 -4.08 -5.59 19.53
C PRO A 97 -4.98 -5.36 20.75
N GLU A 98 -4.47 -4.63 21.75
CA GLU A 98 -5.25 -4.24 22.93
C GLU A 98 -6.42 -3.30 22.57
N SER A 99 -6.26 -2.52 21.49
CA SER A 99 -7.30 -1.64 20.94
C SER A 99 -7.17 -1.52 19.44
N PHE A 100 -8.32 -1.53 18.76
CA PHE A 100 -8.42 -1.34 17.31
C PHE A 100 -8.55 0.14 16.93
N SER A 101 -8.81 1.04 17.89
CA SER A 101 -9.08 2.46 17.61
C SER A 101 -7.90 3.21 16.98
N GLU A 102 -6.68 2.72 17.20
CA GLU A 102 -5.45 3.30 16.66
C GLU A 102 -5.12 2.81 15.24
N ILE A 103 -5.76 1.72 14.82
CA ILE A 103 -5.47 1.05 13.56
C ILE A 103 -6.38 1.62 12.48
N LYS A 104 -5.77 2.20 11.44
CA LYS A 104 -6.45 2.67 10.23
C LYS A 104 -6.17 1.64 9.13
N PHE A 105 -7.05 1.43 8.18
CA PHE A 105 -6.88 0.44 7.11
C PHE A 105 -6.73 1.15 5.76
N ASN A 106 -5.64 1.91 5.62
CA ASN A 106 -5.42 2.87 4.54
C ASN A 106 -4.44 2.34 3.49
N THR A 107 -3.40 1.61 3.90
CA THR A 107 -2.30 1.22 3.00
C THR A 107 -2.46 -0.21 2.56
N VAL A 108 -3.15 -0.42 1.44
CA VAL A 108 -3.26 -1.75 0.82
C VAL A 108 -1.93 -2.08 0.14
N ILE A 109 -1.32 -3.20 0.54
CA ILE A 109 -0.08 -3.71 -0.08
C ILE A 109 -0.33 -4.94 -0.97
N TYR A 110 -1.48 -5.58 -0.81
CA TYR A 110 -1.96 -6.67 -1.67
C TYR A 110 -3.47 -6.85 -1.53
N THR A 111 -4.16 -7.14 -2.63
CA THR A 111 -5.53 -7.64 -2.60
C THR A 111 -5.79 -8.55 -3.81
N ASN A 112 -6.57 -9.61 -3.61
CA ASN A 112 -7.15 -10.44 -4.66
C ASN A 112 -8.68 -10.42 -4.63
N VAL A 113 -9.28 -9.42 -3.95
CA VAL A 113 -10.72 -9.15 -3.98
C VAL A 113 -11.01 -8.31 -5.24
N PRO A 114 -11.98 -8.71 -6.09
CA PRO A 114 -12.39 -7.90 -7.23
C PRO A 114 -12.93 -6.53 -6.79
N ASN A 115 -12.59 -5.48 -7.54
CA ASN A 115 -13.16 -4.13 -7.37
C ASN A 115 -14.58 -4.03 -7.93
#